data_AF-A0A378YTB3-F1
#
_entry.id   AF-A0A378YTB3-F1
#
_cell.length_a   1.000
_cell.length_b   1.000
_cell.length_c   1.000
_cell.angle_alpha   90.00
_cell.angle_beta   90.00
_cell.angle_gamma   90.00
#
_symmetry.space_group_name_H-M   'P 1'
#
loop_
_entity.id
_entity.type
_entity.pdbx_description
1 polymer ?
#
loop_
_entity_poly.entity_id
_entity_poly.type
_entity_poly.pdbx_seq_one_letter_code
_entity_poly.pdbx_strand_id
1 'polypeptide(L)'
;MTLFPLPLDWNHARTKAKMETNAHEDMHAGELETSILLHISPDSLRPGYQTADWRADDRKFLLIKGMTDYTTSGVIGFPSLGTPEKGKIALESLSESFKSHLQALTE
;
A
#
# COMPACT_ATOMS: atom_id res chain seq x y z
N MET A 1 15.70 3.93 18.69
CA MET A 1 15.20 3.21 17.48
C MET A 1 13.71 3.45 17.38
N THR A 2 13.19 3.71 16.18
CA THR A 2 11.76 3.95 15.96
C THR A 2 11.25 3.01 14.88
N LEU A 3 10.03 2.50 15.02
CA LEU A 3 9.37 1.71 13.99
C LEU A 3 8.41 2.63 13.22
N PHE A 4 8.61 2.71 11.92
CA PHE A 4 7.81 3.50 11.01
C PHE A 4 7.88 2.89 9.61
N PRO A 5 6.81 2.97 8.79
CA PRO A 5 5.46 3.41 9.15
C PRO A 5 4.69 2.37 9.98
N LEU A 6 3.81 2.85 10.87
CA LEU A 6 2.85 2.03 11.63
C LEU A 6 1.50 1.93 10.87
N PRO A 7 0.59 1.03 11.28
CA PRO A 7 -0.73 0.91 10.65
C PRO A 7 -1.51 2.24 10.59
N LEU A 8 -1.36 3.10 11.60
CA LEU A 8 -2.00 4.41 11.62
C LEU A 8 -1.42 5.38 10.57
N ASP A 9 -0.11 5.34 10.33
CA ASP A 9 0.54 6.17 9.30
C ASP A 9 0.06 5.77 7.91
N TRP A 10 -0.04 4.46 7.66
CA TRP A 10 -0.61 3.93 6.42
C TRP A 10 -2.06 4.35 6.23
N ASN A 11 -2.90 4.21 7.26
CA ASN A 11 -4.31 4.61 7.16
C ASN A 11 -4.46 6.12 6.92
N HIS A 12 -3.61 6.94 7.55
CA HIS A 12 -3.60 8.38 7.32
C HIS A 12 -3.18 8.72 5.88
N ALA A 13 -2.12 8.09 5.38
CA ALA A 13 -1.68 8.27 3.99
C ALA A 13 -2.76 7.86 2.98
N ARG A 14 -3.42 6.70 3.19
CA ARG A 14 -4.55 6.24 2.37
C ARG A 14 -5.70 7.25 2.36
N THR A 15 -6.06 7.77 3.53
CA THR A 15 -7.12 8.77 3.68
C THR A 15 -6.78 10.07 2.94
N LYS A 16 -5.55 10.61 3.12
CA LYS A 16 -5.12 11.83 2.42
C LYS A 16 -5.08 11.64 0.91
N ALA A 17 -4.61 10.50 0.44
CA ALA A 17 -4.58 10.15 -0.97
C ALA A 17 -5.95 9.84 -1.57
N LYS A 18 -7.03 9.85 -0.76
CA LYS A 18 -8.40 9.51 -1.18
C LYS A 18 -8.47 8.14 -1.83
N MET A 19 -7.79 7.16 -1.22
CA MET A 19 -7.86 5.79 -1.70
C MET A 19 -9.26 5.22 -1.52
N GLU A 20 -9.66 4.41 -2.49
CA GLU A 20 -10.99 3.78 -2.53
C GLU A 20 -11.04 2.54 -1.63
N THR A 21 -9.89 1.91 -1.43
CA THR A 21 -9.73 0.70 -0.63
C THR A 21 -9.12 0.97 0.74
N ASN A 22 -9.48 0.14 1.72
CA ASN A 22 -8.84 0.15 3.04
C ASN A 22 -7.66 -0.82 3.11
N ALA A 23 -6.84 -0.72 4.17
CA ALA A 23 -5.64 -1.56 4.33
C ALA A 23 -5.90 -3.08 4.41
N HIS A 24 -7.14 -3.49 4.73
CA HIS A 24 -7.53 -4.89 4.74
C HIS A 24 -7.93 -5.39 3.35
N GLU A 25 -8.72 -4.63 2.60
CA GLU A 25 -9.08 -4.98 1.21
C GLU A 25 -7.86 -4.91 0.28
N ASP A 26 -6.89 -4.06 0.64
CA ASP A 26 -5.71 -3.69 -0.15
C ASP A 26 -4.40 -4.15 0.51
N MET A 27 -4.29 -5.46 0.75
CA MET A 27 -3.22 -6.05 1.54
C MET A 27 -1.87 -6.05 0.80
N HIS A 28 -1.83 -6.39 -0.49
CA HIS A 28 -0.59 -6.52 -1.24
C HIS A 28 -0.77 -6.35 -2.76
N ALA A 29 0.20 -5.69 -3.39
CA ALA A 29 0.25 -5.27 -4.79
C ALA A 29 -1.03 -4.52 -5.22
N GLY A 30 -1.60 -3.78 -4.28
CA GLY A 30 -2.90 -3.15 -4.40
C GLY A 30 -2.84 -1.68 -4.82
N GLU A 31 -3.92 -0.94 -4.58
CA GLU A 31 -4.09 0.47 -4.91
C GLU A 31 -2.94 1.33 -4.37
N LEU A 32 -2.58 1.18 -3.08
CA LEU A 32 -1.55 2.02 -2.46
C LEU A 32 -0.15 1.77 -3.06
N GLU A 33 0.26 0.51 -3.11
CA GLU A 33 1.60 0.14 -3.60
C GLU A 33 1.73 0.47 -5.10
N THR A 34 0.69 0.19 -5.88
CA THR A 34 0.66 0.53 -7.31
C THR A 34 0.71 2.03 -7.53
N SER A 35 -0.05 2.81 -6.76
CA SER A 35 -0.02 4.28 -6.83
C SER A 35 1.38 4.83 -6.54
N ILE A 36 2.05 4.33 -5.49
CA ILE A 36 3.42 4.72 -5.14
C ILE A 36 4.37 4.42 -6.31
N LEU A 37 4.33 3.21 -6.87
CA LEU A 37 5.19 2.84 -7.99
C LEU A 37 4.89 3.67 -9.25
N LEU A 38 3.63 3.94 -9.57
CA LEU A 38 3.24 4.82 -10.66
C LEU A 38 3.84 6.23 -10.52
N HIS A 39 3.98 6.72 -9.28
CA HIS A 39 4.58 8.02 -9.02
C HIS A 39 6.11 8.04 -9.17
N ILE A 40 6.81 7.05 -8.58
CA ILE A 40 8.28 7.11 -8.43
C ILE A 40 9.05 6.26 -9.44
N SER A 41 8.44 5.20 -9.96
CA SER A 41 9.10 4.20 -10.80
C SER A 41 8.07 3.44 -11.63
N PRO A 42 7.35 4.10 -12.56
CA PRO A 42 6.29 3.45 -13.34
C PRO A 42 6.77 2.23 -14.12
N ASP A 43 8.02 2.23 -14.59
CA ASP A 43 8.63 1.12 -15.32
C ASP A 43 8.83 -0.16 -14.48
N SER A 44 8.68 -0.08 -13.16
CA SER A 44 8.71 -1.25 -12.26
C SER A 44 7.38 -2.02 -12.27
N LEU A 45 6.29 -1.44 -12.81
CA LEU A 45 5.00 -2.10 -12.90
C LEU A 45 4.95 -3.02 -14.12
N ARG A 46 4.58 -4.28 -13.87
CA ARG A 46 4.41 -5.26 -14.95
C ARG A 46 3.19 -4.90 -15.81
N PRO A 47 3.26 -5.08 -17.14
CA PRO A 47 2.08 -5.00 -17.99
C PRO A 47 0.96 -5.91 -17.46
N GLY A 48 -0.28 -5.41 -17.46
CA GLY A 48 -1.46 -6.14 -16.98
C GLY A 48 -1.87 -5.85 -15.54
N TYR A 49 -1.14 -5.00 -14.80
CA TYR A 49 -1.55 -4.60 -13.44
C TYR A 49 -2.95 -3.97 -13.40
N GLN A 50 -3.37 -3.30 -14.47
CA GLN A 50 -4.67 -2.62 -14.57
C GLN A 50 -5.87 -3.58 -14.52
N THR A 51 -5.65 -4.88 -14.75
CA THR A 51 -6.71 -5.91 -14.74
C THR A 51 -6.42 -6.99 -13.69
N ALA A 52 -5.49 -6.73 -12.76
CA ALA A 52 -4.99 -7.73 -11.82
C ALA A 52 -5.68 -7.67 -10.44
N ASP A 53 -6.81 -6.95 -10.33
CA ASP A 53 -7.58 -6.84 -9.10
C ASP A 53 -7.97 -8.20 -8.56
N TRP A 54 -7.75 -8.38 -7.26
CA TRP A 54 -8.05 -9.63 -6.59
C TRP A 54 -8.45 -9.39 -5.14
N ARG A 55 -9.69 -9.71 -4.81
CA ARG A 55 -10.25 -9.59 -3.47
C ARG A 55 -10.21 -10.94 -2.77
N ALA A 56 -9.62 -10.96 -1.57
CA ALA A 56 -9.58 -12.18 -0.76
C ALA A 56 -9.67 -11.84 0.73
N ASP A 57 -10.71 -11.14 1.21
CA ASP A 57 -10.75 -10.56 2.57
C ASP A 57 -10.71 -11.60 3.71
N ASP A 58 -11.37 -12.75 3.55
CA ASP A 58 -11.32 -13.83 4.54
C ASP A 58 -9.98 -14.57 4.48
N ARG A 59 -9.00 -14.06 5.23
CA ARG A 59 -7.65 -14.61 5.34
C ARG A 59 -7.32 -15.04 6.77
N LYS A 60 -8.28 -15.61 7.49
CA LYS A 60 -8.13 -16.02 8.90
C LYS A 60 -6.92 -16.94 9.20
N PHE A 61 -6.46 -17.71 8.20
CA PHE A 61 -5.32 -18.62 8.34
C PHE A 61 -4.09 -18.16 7.54
N LEU A 62 -4.00 -16.88 7.17
CA LEU A 62 -2.88 -16.32 6.41
C LEU A 62 -1.51 -16.67 7.00
N LEU A 63 -1.36 -16.55 8.32
CA LEU A 63 -0.09 -16.82 9.00
C LEU A 63 0.27 -18.30 9.07
N ILE A 64 -0.68 -19.21 8.79
CA ILE A 64 -0.48 -20.66 8.80
C ILE A 64 -0.29 -21.19 7.37
N LYS A 65 -1.12 -20.72 6.44
CA LYS A 65 -1.17 -21.22 5.06
C LYS A 65 -0.38 -20.41 4.04
N GLY A 66 0.01 -19.18 4.39
CA GLY A 66 0.69 -18.25 3.50
C GLY A 66 -0.23 -17.61 2.45
N MET A 67 0.30 -16.64 1.69
CA MET A 67 -0.48 -15.92 0.66
C MET A 67 -0.92 -16.80 -0.50
N THR A 68 -0.21 -17.90 -0.79
CA THR A 68 -0.51 -18.78 -1.94
C THR A 68 -1.86 -19.51 -1.80
N ASP A 69 -2.42 -19.63 -0.60
CA ASP A 69 -3.79 -20.13 -0.38
C ASP A 69 -4.87 -19.10 -0.78
N TYR A 70 -4.47 -17.83 -0.96
CA TYR A 70 -5.37 -16.70 -1.17
C TYR A 70 -5.18 -15.97 -2.49
N THR A 71 -4.09 -16.21 -3.23
CA THR A 71 -3.85 -15.62 -4.56
C THR A 71 -2.87 -16.46 -5.37
N THR A 72 -3.09 -16.53 -6.69
CA THR A 72 -2.18 -17.16 -7.65
C THR A 72 -1.20 -16.18 -8.28
N SER A 73 -1.57 -14.90 -8.36
CA SER A 73 -0.74 -13.83 -8.95
C SER A 73 0.18 -13.16 -7.93
N GLY A 74 -0.13 -13.29 -6.64
CA GLY A 74 0.48 -12.53 -5.56
C GLY A 74 -0.30 -11.25 -5.23
N VAL A 75 -1.25 -10.82 -6.06
CA VAL A 75 -2.09 -9.65 -5.79
C VAL A 75 -3.19 -10.01 -4.80
N ILE A 76 -3.37 -9.17 -3.77
CA ILE A 76 -4.52 -9.13 -2.87
C ILE A 76 -4.84 -7.64 -2.64
N GLY A 77 -5.62 -7.07 -3.55
CA GLY A 77 -5.89 -5.64 -3.61
C GLY A 77 -6.37 -5.22 -5.00
N PHE A 78 -6.43 -3.90 -5.23
CA PHE A 78 -7.01 -3.32 -6.44
C PHE A 78 -6.02 -2.41 -7.18
N PRO A 79 -4.95 -2.97 -7.79
CA PRO A 79 -3.98 -2.20 -8.57
C PRO A 79 -4.60 -1.36 -9.70
N SER A 80 -5.76 -1.73 -10.22
CA SER A 80 -6.47 -0.97 -11.26
C SER A 80 -6.86 0.44 -10.80
N LEU A 81 -7.04 0.65 -9.49
CA LEU A 81 -7.42 1.93 -8.89
C LEU A 81 -6.23 2.84 -8.61
N GLY A 82 -5.00 2.35 -8.83
CA GLY A 82 -3.79 3.10 -8.57
C GLY A 82 -3.57 4.23 -9.57
N THR A 83 -3.17 5.41 -9.08
CA THR A 83 -2.76 6.54 -9.93
C THR A 83 -1.47 7.18 -9.43
N PRO A 84 -0.66 7.82 -10.31
CA PRO A 84 0.52 8.56 -9.87
C PRO A 84 0.22 9.65 -8.83
N GLU A 85 -0.93 10.31 -8.93
CA GLU A 85 -1.36 11.37 -8.01
C GLU A 85 -1.63 10.82 -6.61
N LYS A 86 -2.33 9.69 -6.51
CA LYS A 86 -2.55 8.99 -5.24
C LYS A 86 -1.20 8.64 -4.59
N GLY A 87 -0.23 8.20 -5.39
CA GLY A 87 1.12 7.83 -4.93
C GLY A 87 1.91 9.01 -4.39
N LYS A 88 1.89 10.13 -5.11
CA LYS A 88 2.49 11.39 -4.67
C LYS A 88 1.95 11.80 -3.30
N ILE A 89 0.62 11.89 -3.17
CA ILE A 89 -0.03 12.34 -1.93
C ILE A 89 0.27 11.39 -0.77
N ALA A 90 0.27 10.07 -1.02
CA ALA A 90 0.61 9.09 0.00
C ALA A 90 2.06 9.26 0.50
N LEU A 91 3.02 9.44 -0.41
CA LEU A 91 4.43 9.65 -0.04
C LEU A 91 4.66 10.98 0.67
N GLU A 92 4.00 12.05 0.26
CA GLU A 92 4.03 13.34 0.97
C GLU A 92 3.47 13.19 2.39
N SER A 93 2.36 12.47 2.55
CA SER A 93 1.77 12.20 3.88
C SER A 93 2.71 11.41 4.78
N LEU A 94 3.35 10.36 4.26
CA LEU A 94 4.30 9.54 5.02
C LEU A 94 5.55 10.34 5.38
N SER A 95 6.07 11.13 4.44
CA SER A 95 7.24 11.99 4.68
C SER A 95 6.96 13.03 5.76
N GLU A 96 5.75 13.60 5.79
CA GLU A 96 5.33 14.52 6.85
C GLU A 96 5.22 13.80 8.21
N SER A 97 4.55 12.64 8.25
CA SER A 97 4.42 11.84 9.48
C SER A 97 5.78 11.41 10.05
N PHE A 98 6.76 11.13 9.20
CA PHE A 98 8.09 10.68 9.64
C PHE A 98 8.90 11.76 10.37
N LYS A 99 8.57 13.05 10.20
CA LYS A 99 9.35 14.15 10.81
C LYS A 99 9.42 14.06 12.32
N SER A 100 8.33 13.69 12.99
CA SER A 100 8.28 13.53 14.45
C SER A 100 9.13 12.34 14.92
N HIS A 101 9.13 11.25 14.17
CA HIS A 101 9.98 10.08 14.42
C HIS A 101 11.46 10.44 14.27
N LEU A 102 11.80 11.20 13.24
CA LEU A 102 13.18 11.67 13.01
C LEU A 102 13.63 12.58 14.15
N GLN A 103 12.80 13.56 14.54
CA GLN A 103 13.11 14.47 15.65
C GLN A 103 13.44 13.68 16.93
N ALA A 104 12.57 12.75 17.34
CA ALA A 104 12.76 11.95 18.54
C ALA A 104 13.99 11.02 18.51
N LEU A 105 14.55 10.73 17.33
CA LEU A 105 15.80 9.96 17.19
C LEU A 105 17.05 10.82 17.22
N THR A 106 16.92 12.12 16.95
CA THR A 106 18.04 13.06 16.81
C THR A 106 18.17 14.04 17.98
N GLU A 107 17.25 13.96 18.94
CA GLU A 107 17.42 14.53 20.29
C GLU A 107 18.43 13.72 21.10
#